data_AF-A0AAV9DT65-F1
#
_entry.id   AF-A0AAV9DT65-F1
#
_cell.length_a   1.000
_cell.length_b   1.000
_cell.length_c   1.000
_cell.angle_alpha   90.00
_cell.angle_beta   90.00
_cell.angle_gamma   90.00
#
_symmetry.space_group_name_H-M   'P 1'
#
loop_
_entity.id
_entity.type
_entity.pdbx_description
1 polymer ?
#
loop_
_entity_poly.entity_id
_entity_poly.type
_entity_poly.pdbx_seq_one_letter_code
_entity_poly.pdbx_strand_id
1 'polypeptide(L)'
;MASIRSSSGVIWNTFQELELTRITRVRDEFKVRVFPIGPLHKQSPNVVSNSLVAVDRRCMSWLDQQKPKSVVYVSFGSLACTQTARRDCMGLANSGKPFLWVLRPGSVVGSGRAEVPEGFEATRGKGACGGVDTQWVELDFGECV
;
A
#
# COMPACT_ATOMS: atom_id res chain seq x y z
N MET A 1 4.67 -14.61 24.78
CA MET A 1 5.38 -15.84 24.35
C MET A 1 4.68 -17.14 24.81
N ALA A 2 4.26 -17.29 26.07
CA ALA A 2 3.54 -18.49 26.56
C ALA A 2 2.24 -18.81 25.78
N SER A 3 1.60 -17.79 25.22
CA SER A 3 0.34 -17.92 24.46
C SER A 3 0.46 -18.66 23.12
N ILE A 4 1.64 -18.70 22.49
CA ILE A 4 1.79 -19.39 21.19
C ILE A 4 1.90 -20.90 21.42
N ARG A 5 2.72 -21.33 22.39
CA ARG A 5 2.96 -22.75 22.71
C ARG A 5 1.72 -23.49 23.22
N SER A 6 0.74 -22.76 23.73
CA SER A 6 -0.55 -23.29 24.19
C SER A 6 -1.63 -23.31 23.11
N SER A 7 -1.36 -22.79 21.90
CA SER A 7 -2.31 -22.81 20.78
C SER A 7 -2.34 -24.16 20.07
N SER A 8 -3.44 -24.48 19.40
CA SER A 8 -3.55 -25.68 18.55
C SER A 8 -2.81 -25.55 17.21
N GLY A 9 -2.38 -24.32 16.87
CA GLY A 9 -1.63 -23.96 15.69
C GLY A 9 -1.68 -22.47 15.38
N VAL A 10 -0.82 -22.04 14.46
CA VAL A 10 -0.71 -20.64 14.01
C VAL A 10 -1.17 -20.55 12.57
N ILE A 11 -2.18 -19.73 12.31
CA ILE A 11 -2.61 -19.36 10.96
C ILE A 11 -1.80 -18.14 10.53
N TRP A 12 -1.15 -18.23 9.38
CA TRP A 12 -0.26 -17.18 8.89
C TRP A 12 -0.58 -16.86 7.44
N ASN A 13 -0.86 -15.59 7.14
CA ASN A 13 -1.02 -15.08 5.77
C ASN A 13 0.34 -14.94 5.07
N THR A 14 0.95 -16.08 4.78
CA THR A 14 2.21 -16.23 4.04
C THR A 14 2.18 -17.56 3.28
N PHE A 15 3.18 -17.86 2.45
CA PHE A 15 3.32 -19.14 1.76
C PHE A 15 4.76 -19.64 1.86
N GLN A 16 4.95 -20.94 1.65
CA GLN A 16 6.20 -21.63 1.98
C GLN A 16 7.39 -21.07 1.19
N GLU A 17 7.22 -20.81 -0.09
CA GLU A 17 8.26 -20.30 -0.99
C GLU A 17 8.75 -18.90 -0.62
N LEU A 18 7.91 -18.10 0.08
CA LEU A 18 8.29 -16.76 0.54
C LEU A 18 9.08 -16.80 1.85
N GLU A 19 8.69 -17.67 2.80
CA GLU A 19 9.15 -17.59 4.20
C GLU A 19 9.51 -18.94 4.85
N LEU A 20 9.90 -19.95 4.07
CA LEU A 20 10.22 -21.30 4.55
C LEU A 20 11.07 -21.30 5.84
N THR A 21 12.19 -20.57 5.84
CA THR A 21 13.08 -20.51 7.01
C THR A 21 12.39 -19.98 8.26
N ARG A 22 11.51 -18.97 8.14
CA ARG A 22 10.78 -18.40 9.27
C ARG A 22 9.68 -19.34 9.76
N ILE A 23 8.97 -19.97 8.83
CA ILE A 23 7.93 -20.97 9.13
C ILE A 23 8.54 -22.15 9.90
N THR A 24 9.65 -22.70 9.41
CA THR A 24 10.37 -23.81 10.07
C THR A 24 10.87 -23.38 11.45
N ARG A 25 11.46 -22.19 11.58
CA ARG A 25 11.91 -21.66 12.87
C ARG A 25 10.76 -21.56 13.88
N VAL A 26 9.61 -20.99 13.50
CA VAL A 26 8.45 -20.87 14.40
C VAL A 26 7.92 -22.25 14.79
N ARG A 27 7.83 -23.18 13.83
CA ARG A 27 7.44 -24.56 14.11
C ARG A 27 8.40 -25.23 15.10
N ASP A 28 9.70 -25.03 14.95
CA ASP A 28 10.71 -25.68 15.79
C ASP A 28 10.85 -25.02 17.16
N GLU A 29 10.71 -23.70 17.27
CA GLU A 29 10.85 -22.93 18.50
C GLU A 29 9.61 -23.05 19.41
N PHE A 30 8.42 -23.08 18.80
CA PHE A 30 7.17 -23.11 19.54
C PHE A 30 6.52 -24.50 19.57
N LYS A 31 7.01 -25.45 18.77
CA LYS A 31 6.49 -26.83 18.66
C LYS A 31 4.99 -26.90 18.35
N VAL A 32 4.50 -25.92 17.60
CA VAL A 32 3.11 -25.85 17.13
C VAL A 32 3.02 -26.01 15.61
N ARG A 33 1.86 -26.47 15.13
CA ARG A 33 1.58 -26.52 13.69
C ARG A 33 1.47 -25.08 13.16
N VAL A 34 2.11 -24.80 12.03
CA VAL A 34 2.00 -23.52 11.32
C VAL A 34 1.30 -23.76 10.00
N PHE A 35 0.26 -22.99 9.72
CA PHE A 35 -0.56 -23.07 8.51
C PHE A 35 -0.32 -21.82 7.66
N PRO A 36 0.63 -21.85 6.70
CA PRO A 36 0.85 -20.76 5.76
C PRO A 36 -0.23 -20.78 4.68
N ILE A 37 -1.34 -20.09 4.93
CA ILE A 37 -2.53 -20.11 4.06
C ILE A 37 -2.59 -18.92 3.10
N GLY A 38 -1.50 -18.18 2.93
CA GLY A 38 -1.45 -17.00 2.06
C GLY A 38 -1.30 -17.34 0.57
N PRO A 39 -1.43 -16.32 -0.30
CA PRO A 39 -1.89 -14.97 0.01
C PRO A 39 -3.43 -14.91 0.08
N LEU A 40 -3.96 -14.45 1.22
CA LEU A 40 -5.41 -14.41 1.47
C LEU A 40 -6.17 -13.56 0.45
N HIS A 41 -5.57 -12.50 -0.07
CA HIS A 41 -6.21 -11.61 -1.06
C HIS A 41 -6.50 -12.30 -2.41
N LYS A 42 -5.90 -13.46 -2.69
CA LYS A 42 -6.20 -14.27 -3.90
C LYS A 42 -7.21 -15.38 -3.65
N GLN A 43 -7.42 -15.76 -2.39
CA GLN A 43 -8.26 -16.89 -2.01
C GLN A 43 -9.73 -16.52 -1.84
N SER A 44 -10.05 -15.22 -1.85
CA SER A 44 -11.42 -14.72 -1.81
C SER A 44 -11.70 -13.79 -2.99
N PRO A 45 -11.96 -14.34 -4.20
CA PRO A 45 -12.24 -13.53 -5.39
C PRO A 45 -13.56 -12.75 -5.29
N ASN A 46 -14.44 -13.10 -4.34
CA ASN A 46 -15.82 -12.60 -4.24
C ASN A 46 -16.13 -11.83 -2.94
N VAL A 47 -15.14 -11.56 -2.07
CA VAL A 47 -15.36 -10.60 -0.99
C VAL A 47 -15.37 -9.21 -1.62
N VAL A 48 -16.58 -8.76 -1.90
CA VAL A 48 -16.94 -7.35 -2.05
C VAL A 48 -16.14 -6.61 -1.00
N SER A 49 -15.21 -5.77 -1.47
CA SER A 49 -14.34 -4.89 -0.70
C SER A 49 -14.69 -4.85 0.79
N ASN A 50 -13.85 -5.44 1.66
CA ASN A 50 -13.94 -5.21 3.12
C ASN A 50 -13.70 -3.73 3.51
N SER A 51 -13.59 -2.83 2.53
CA SER A 51 -13.70 -1.39 2.73
C SER A 51 -15.12 -1.08 3.18
N LEU A 52 -15.24 -0.48 4.36
CA LEU A 52 -16.47 0.18 4.84
C LEU A 52 -16.90 1.36 3.93
N VAL A 53 -16.12 1.68 2.90
CA VAL A 53 -16.27 2.83 2.02
C VAL A 53 -16.30 2.38 0.55
N ALA A 54 -17.08 3.08 -0.26
CA ALA A 54 -17.18 2.85 -1.70
C ALA A 54 -15.79 2.86 -2.36
N VAL A 55 -15.54 1.88 -3.23
CA VAL A 55 -14.28 1.79 -3.98
C VAL A 55 -14.22 2.92 -5.00
N ASP A 56 -13.32 3.88 -4.78
CA ASP A 56 -13.02 4.89 -5.78
C ASP A 56 -12.24 4.26 -6.94
N ARG A 57 -12.89 4.17 -8.10
CA ARG A 57 -12.31 3.61 -9.34
C ARG A 57 -11.78 4.68 -10.29
N ARG A 58 -11.78 5.97 -9.92
CA ARG A 58 -11.31 7.06 -10.79
C ARG A 58 -9.85 6.91 -11.23
N CYS A 59 -9.03 6.17 -10.47
CA CYS A 59 -7.65 5.88 -10.87
C CYS A 59 -7.49 4.77 -11.89
N MET A 60 -8.49 3.90 -12.01
CA MET A 60 -8.44 2.78 -12.95
C MET A 60 -8.41 3.30 -14.39
N SER A 61 -9.24 4.29 -14.72
CA SER A 61 -9.28 4.84 -16.08
C SER A 61 -7.96 5.51 -16.50
N TRP A 62 -7.19 6.04 -15.57
CA TRP A 62 -5.87 6.59 -15.85
C TRP A 62 -4.82 5.49 -15.98
N LEU A 63 -4.85 4.48 -15.10
CA LEU A 63 -3.97 3.31 -15.17
C LEU A 63 -4.15 2.57 -16.51
N ASP A 64 -5.38 2.46 -17.00
CA ASP A 64 -5.72 1.83 -18.28
C ASP A 64 -5.09 2.54 -19.49
N GLN A 65 -4.72 3.82 -19.35
CA GLN A 65 -4.04 4.61 -20.40
C GLN A 65 -2.51 4.46 -20.37
N GLN A 66 -1.96 3.87 -19.31
CA GLN A 66 -0.51 3.72 -19.16
C GLN A 66 0.01 2.43 -19.81
N LYS A 67 1.29 2.42 -20.19
CA LYS A 67 1.92 1.21 -20.72
C LYS A 67 2.01 0.14 -19.61
N PRO A 68 1.93 -1.16 -19.95
CA PRO A 68 2.13 -2.22 -18.97
C PRO A 68 3.48 -2.07 -18.26
N LYS A 69 3.48 -2.21 -16.92
CA LYS A 69 4.69 -2.12 -16.07
C LYS A 69 5.41 -0.76 -16.14
N SER A 70 4.72 0.34 -16.49
CA SER A 70 5.34 1.69 -16.54
C SER A 70 5.10 2.55 -15.31
N VAL A 71 4.08 2.25 -14.50
CA VAL A 71 3.63 3.08 -13.37
C VAL A 71 4.29 2.64 -12.06
N VAL A 72 4.77 3.61 -11.27
CA VAL A 72 5.24 3.39 -9.90
C VAL A 72 4.08 3.58 -8.91
N TYR A 73 3.77 2.57 -8.11
CA TYR A 73 2.80 2.69 -7.01
C TYR A 73 3.52 3.04 -5.70
N VAL A 74 3.01 4.03 -4.97
CA VAL A 74 3.57 4.48 -3.69
C VAL A 74 2.48 4.56 -2.63
N SER A 75 2.71 3.90 -1.49
CA SER A 75 1.84 3.93 -0.31
C SER A 75 2.66 3.63 0.94
N PHE A 76 2.36 4.32 2.04
CA PHE A 76 2.95 4.06 3.37
C PHE A 76 2.07 3.11 4.21
N GLY A 77 1.04 2.51 3.62
CA GLY A 77 0.10 1.65 4.34
C GLY A 77 -0.78 2.43 5.29
N SER A 78 -1.52 1.70 6.16
CA SER A 78 -2.57 2.28 7.01
C SER A 78 -2.08 2.94 8.29
N LEU A 79 -0.83 2.72 8.70
CA LEU A 79 -0.33 3.16 10.01
C LEU A 79 0.89 4.09 9.94
N ALA A 80 1.72 3.96 8.91
CA ALA A 80 2.95 4.74 8.85
C ALA A 80 2.70 6.14 8.27
N CYS A 81 3.53 7.08 8.72
CA CYS A 81 3.65 8.43 8.19
C CYS A 81 5.09 8.69 7.73
N THR A 82 5.27 9.62 6.80
CA THR A 82 6.57 10.05 6.28
C THR A 82 6.87 11.48 6.71
N GLN A 83 8.11 11.72 7.13
CA GLN A 83 8.67 13.07 7.32
C GLN A 83 9.36 13.58 6.04
N THR A 84 9.53 12.72 5.04
CA THR A 84 10.36 12.98 3.87
C THR A 84 9.56 13.15 2.60
N ALA A 85 8.25 13.37 2.71
CA ALA A 85 7.32 13.49 1.58
C ALA A 85 7.84 14.43 0.48
N ARG A 86 8.41 15.59 0.83
CA ARG A 86 8.98 16.52 -0.16
C ARG A 86 10.11 15.90 -0.98
N ARG A 87 11.03 15.19 -0.33
CA ARG A 87 12.15 14.51 -0.98
C ARG A 87 11.65 13.34 -1.84
N ASP A 88 10.70 12.57 -1.31
CA ASP A 88 10.11 11.43 -2.00
C ASP A 88 9.39 11.89 -3.28
N CYS A 89 8.66 13.01 -3.20
CA CYS A 89 7.99 13.66 -4.33
C CYS A 89 8.99 14.16 -5.39
N MET A 90 10.05 14.84 -4.97
CA MET A 90 11.12 15.29 -5.86
C MET A 90 11.80 14.11 -6.57
N GLY A 91 12.05 13.01 -5.85
CA GLY A 91 12.60 11.79 -6.42
C GLY A 91 11.67 11.18 -7.48
N LEU A 92 10.36 11.15 -7.23
CA LEU A 92 9.37 10.67 -8.18
C LEU A 92 9.30 11.55 -9.44
N ALA A 93 9.26 12.88 -9.30
CA ALA A 93 9.32 13.79 -10.44
C ALA A 93 10.58 13.58 -11.30
N ASN A 94 11.75 13.54 -10.66
CA ASN A 94 13.02 13.39 -11.36
C ASN A 94 13.18 12.01 -12.02
N SER A 95 12.39 11.02 -11.63
CA SER A 95 12.42 9.69 -12.26
C SER A 95 11.88 9.68 -13.70
N GLY A 96 11.08 10.69 -14.08
CA GLY A 96 10.38 10.73 -15.37
C GLY A 96 9.39 9.57 -15.58
N LYS A 97 9.02 8.84 -14.52
CA LYS A 97 8.05 7.74 -14.57
C LYS A 97 6.66 8.23 -14.13
N PRO A 98 5.58 7.77 -14.78
CA PRO A 98 4.25 7.96 -14.22
C PRO A 98 4.17 7.26 -12.87
N PHE A 99 3.54 7.90 -11.89
CA PHE A 99 3.38 7.34 -10.56
C PHE A 99 1.98 7.57 -10.02
N LEU A 100 1.52 6.62 -9.21
CA LEU A 100 0.28 6.66 -8.45
C LEU A 100 0.65 6.65 -6.96
N TRP A 101 0.50 7.79 -6.30
CA TRP A 101 0.81 7.93 -4.88
C TRP A 101 -0.48 8.06 -4.06
N VAL A 102 -0.68 7.12 -3.15
CA VAL A 102 -1.72 7.15 -2.14
C VAL A 102 -1.24 7.97 -0.93
N LEU A 103 -1.87 9.12 -0.73
CA LEU A 103 -1.71 9.95 0.46
C LEU A 103 -3.00 9.90 1.26
N ARG A 104 -2.86 9.79 2.59
CA ARG A 104 -3.98 9.82 3.53
C ARG A 104 -3.76 10.95 4.52
N PRO A 105 -4.82 11.51 5.12
CA PRO A 105 -4.65 12.45 6.24
C PRO A 105 -3.70 11.88 7.31
N GLY A 106 -2.76 12.70 7.78
CA GLY A 106 -1.74 12.28 8.75
C GLY A 106 -0.62 11.37 8.20
N SER A 107 -0.62 11.01 6.92
CA SER A 107 0.48 10.26 6.31
C SER A 107 1.75 11.11 6.12
N VAL A 108 1.64 12.43 6.24
CA VAL A 108 2.78 13.36 6.23
C VAL A 108 2.87 14.03 7.60
N VAL A 109 3.99 13.84 8.28
CA VAL A 109 4.19 14.39 9.63
C VAL A 109 4.13 15.92 9.59
N GLY A 110 3.34 16.51 10.47
CA GLY A 110 3.18 17.97 10.56
C GLY A 110 2.15 18.56 9.59
N SER A 111 1.50 17.74 8.76
CA SER A 111 0.32 18.15 8.00
C SER A 111 -0.94 17.50 8.58
N GLY A 112 -1.94 18.31 8.91
CA GLY A 112 -3.25 17.86 9.37
C GLY A 112 -4.18 17.40 8.25
N ARG A 113 -3.71 17.43 6.99
CA ARG A 113 -4.49 17.11 5.78
C ARG A 113 -3.69 16.18 4.86
N ALA A 114 -4.36 15.62 3.85
CA ALA A 114 -3.67 14.94 2.75
C ALA A 114 -3.03 16.00 1.82
N GLU A 115 -1.98 16.67 2.29
CA GLU A 115 -1.34 17.74 1.53
C GLU A 115 -0.23 17.17 0.63
N VAL A 116 -0.39 17.43 -0.66
CA VAL A 116 0.67 17.30 -1.64
C VAL A 116 1.77 18.31 -1.26
N PRO A 117 3.06 17.91 -1.24
CA PRO A 117 4.14 18.84 -0.93
C PRO A 117 4.10 20.08 -1.84
N GLU A 118 4.28 21.25 -1.24
CA GLU A 118 4.27 22.54 -1.94
C GLU A 118 5.16 22.51 -3.21
N GLY A 119 4.61 22.94 -4.34
CA GLY A 119 5.26 22.89 -5.66
C GLY A 119 4.86 21.69 -6.54
N PHE A 120 4.05 20.76 -6.02
CA PHE A 120 3.52 19.62 -6.79
C PHE A 120 2.05 19.74 -7.16
N GLU A 121 1.40 20.86 -6.83
CA GLU A 121 -0.02 21.11 -7.10
C GLU A 121 -0.36 21.04 -8.60
N ALA A 122 0.60 21.36 -9.48
CA ALA A 122 0.45 21.30 -10.94
C ALA A 122 0.33 19.86 -11.50
N THR A 123 0.56 18.83 -10.68
CA THR A 123 0.32 17.42 -11.07
C THR A 123 -1.11 16.95 -10.78
N ARG A 124 -2.00 17.85 -10.29
CA ARG A 124 -3.44 17.59 -10.25
C ARG A 124 -4.00 17.68 -11.67
N GLY A 125 -4.02 16.54 -12.35
CA GLY A 125 -4.90 16.27 -13.49
C GLY A 125 -5.01 17.42 -14.50
N LYS A 126 -3.93 17.68 -15.23
CA LYS A 126 -3.94 18.17 -16.62
C LYS A 126 -2.51 18.14 -17.15
N GLY A 127 -2.35 17.60 -18.37
CA GLY A 127 -1.07 17.45 -19.03
C GLY A 127 -0.32 18.77 -19.26
N ALA A 128 0.99 18.60 -19.50
CA ALA A 128 2.04 19.59 -19.76
C ALA A 128 2.43 20.41 -18.52
N CYS A 129 3.65 20.27 -17.98
CA CYS A 129 4.92 20.45 -18.69
C CYS A 129 5.92 19.32 -18.38
N GLY A 130 6.53 18.72 -19.42
CA GLY A 130 7.59 17.72 -19.23
C GLY A 130 7.12 16.27 -19.04
N GLY A 131 6.02 15.87 -19.68
CA GLY A 131 5.80 14.47 -20.07
C GLY A 131 5.66 13.41 -18.96
N VAL A 132 5.05 13.72 -17.82
CA VAL A 132 4.60 12.68 -16.87
C VAL A 132 3.14 12.88 -16.54
N ASP A 133 2.30 12.01 -17.10
CA ASP A 133 0.90 11.87 -16.70
C ASP A 133 0.89 11.40 -15.24
N THR A 134 0.15 12.06 -14.36
CA THR A 134 0.18 11.77 -12.91
C THR A 134 -1.23 11.88 -12.36
N GLN A 135 -1.59 10.96 -11.46
CA GLN A 135 -2.87 10.99 -10.78
C GLN A 135 -2.71 10.77 -9.29
N TRP A 136 -3.48 11.56 -8.54
CA TRP A 136 -3.59 11.52 -7.10
C TRP A 136 -4.88 10.81 -6.71
N VAL A 137 -4.78 9.89 -5.76
CA VAL A 137 -5.94 9.31 -5.09
C VAL A 137 -5.80 9.59 -3.61
N GLU A 138 -6.64 10.50 -3.14
CA GLU A 138 -6.93 10.64 -1.73
C GLU A 138 -7.76 9.42 -1.33
N LEU A 139 -7.13 8.45 -0.69
CA LEU A 139 -7.87 7.37 -0.06
C LEU A 139 -8.19 7.84 1.35
N ASP A 140 -9.44 8.26 1.53
CA ASP A 140 -10.01 8.57 2.83
C ASP A 140 -10.24 7.23 3.55
N PHE A 141 -9.21 6.73 4.22
CA PHE A 141 -9.38 5.65 5.18
C PHE A 141 -9.95 6.32 6.41
N GLY A 142 -11.29 6.34 6.49
CA GLY A 142 -12.02 6.85 7.64
C GLY A 142 -11.35 6.40 8.95
N GLU A 143 -11.30 7.33 9.90
CA GLU A 143 -10.63 7.20 11.19
C GLU A 143 -10.79 5.78 11.76
N CYS A 144 -9.70 5.01 11.79
CA CYS A 144 -9.66 3.75 12.51
C CYS A 144 -9.71 4.06 14.01
N VAL A 145 -10.87 3.86 14.63
CA VAL A 145 -11.02 3.75 16.09
C VAL A 145 -10.56 2.36 16.54
#